data_AF-A0A1Y9IW65-F1
#
_entry.id   AF-A0A1Y9IW65-F1
#
_cell.length_a   1.000
_cell.length_b   1.000
_cell.length_c   1.000
_cell.angle_alpha   90.00
_cell.angle_beta   90.00
_cell.angle_gamma   90.00
#
_symmetry.space_group_name_H-M   'P 1'
#
loop_
_entity.id
_entity.type
_entity.pdbx_description
1 polymer ?
#
loop_
_entity_poly.entity_id
_entity_poly.type
_entity_poly.pdbx_seq_one_letter_code
_entity_poly.pdbx_strand_id
1 'polypeptide(L)'
;MADQNEKILHRLLQQDGNSICADCDSINLEWASYNIGIFLCTRCCAVHRSMGAHISKVKHLKLDKWEDSQIQRMIEVGNKAARLKYENRVPACYRRPKENDPQVLIEQWIRAKYERLEFCMIERPSYTSGRMEGFLMKRGKEDSRYQPRKFILSGLQDTLRYYVKEKREPKAVLRISELNVVYAPSKIGNPNSLQLTFMKEGSTRHIYVYHDDPEVINNWYMAIRCAKLHRLQIAFPSASESDLVDLLTHDFTREGWLLKTGPRATDSYKRRWFTLDDRKLMYHDDQLDAHPKGEIFLGNQLDGYSVRIGAPPGAKDQGFSFTLFTPERVYNMSSHSEQDRDEWIAAIQTVLERPLSPQDNSISARLIRKRGGTNPKSIFTGR
;
A
#
# COMPACT_ATOMS: atom_id res chain seq x y z
N MET A 1 43.10 -18.13 -10.88
CA MET A 1 42.87 -17.08 -11.90
C MET A 1 41.38 -16.96 -12.05
N ALA A 2 40.79 -15.79 -11.78
CA ALA A 2 39.34 -15.59 -11.98
C ALA A 2 38.98 -15.88 -13.44
N ASP A 3 37.90 -16.62 -13.63
CA ASP A 3 37.35 -17.00 -14.93
C ASP A 3 37.14 -15.74 -15.79
N GLN A 4 37.50 -15.78 -17.07
CA GLN A 4 37.33 -14.65 -18.00
C GLN A 4 35.87 -14.18 -18.02
N ASN A 5 34.92 -15.12 -17.90
CA ASN A 5 33.50 -14.85 -17.86
C ASN A 5 33.06 -14.13 -16.58
N GLU A 6 33.66 -14.48 -15.44
CA GLU A 6 33.44 -13.79 -14.16
C GLU A 6 33.86 -12.31 -14.23
N LYS A 7 35.01 -12.04 -14.86
CA LYS A 7 35.49 -10.65 -15.08
C LYS A 7 34.57 -9.86 -16.02
N ILE A 8 33.91 -10.51 -16.98
CA ILE A 8 32.95 -9.85 -17.87
C ILE A 8 31.68 -9.51 -17.08
N LEU A 9 31.12 -10.46 -16.32
CA LEU A 9 29.94 -10.21 -15.48
C LEU A 9 30.15 -9.04 -14.52
N HIS A 10 31.32 -8.98 -13.86
CA HIS A 10 31.65 -7.86 -12.98
C HIS A 10 31.65 -6.50 -13.70
N ARG A 11 32.13 -6.45 -14.94
CA ARG A 11 32.07 -5.23 -15.77
C ARG A 11 30.65 -4.89 -16.20
N LEU A 12 29.82 -5.90 -16.50
CA LEU A 12 28.41 -5.68 -16.86
C LEU A 12 27.60 -5.09 -15.70
N LEU A 13 27.85 -5.50 -14.46
CA LEU A 13 27.20 -4.94 -13.26
C LEU A 13 27.52 -3.46 -13.02
N GLN A 14 28.63 -2.96 -13.58
CA GLN A 14 29.02 -1.55 -13.50
C GLN A 14 28.38 -0.69 -14.60
N GLN A 15 27.68 -1.30 -15.57
CA GLN A 15 26.98 -0.56 -16.62
C GLN A 15 25.67 0.05 -16.11
N ASP A 16 25.29 1.17 -16.71
CA ASP A 16 24.04 1.87 -16.43
C ASP A 16 22.82 0.92 -16.51
N GLY A 17 22.01 0.90 -15.45
CA GLY A 17 20.83 0.04 -15.29
C GLY A 17 21.09 -1.38 -14.78
N ASN A 18 22.31 -1.90 -14.86
CA ASN A 18 22.66 -3.26 -14.40
C ASN A 18 23.08 -3.31 -12.92
N SER A 19 23.16 -2.16 -12.24
CA SER A 19 23.53 -2.05 -10.82
C SER A 19 22.34 -2.22 -9.86
N ILE A 20 21.13 -2.38 -10.38
CA ILE A 20 19.90 -2.63 -9.64
C ILE A 20 19.13 -3.81 -10.23
N CYS A 21 18.30 -4.45 -9.42
CA CYS A 21 17.41 -5.52 -9.84
C CYS A 21 16.46 -5.03 -10.94
N ALA A 22 16.36 -5.77 -12.04
CA ALA A 22 15.49 -5.44 -13.17
C ALA A 22 13.98 -5.36 -12.80
N ASP A 23 13.60 -5.91 -11.65
CA ASP A 23 12.19 -6.08 -11.28
C ASP A 23 11.75 -5.23 -10.09
N CYS A 24 12.59 -5.02 -9.08
CA CYS A 24 12.20 -4.35 -7.83
C CYS A 24 13.16 -3.25 -7.37
N ASP A 25 14.13 -2.88 -8.20
CA ASP A 25 15.16 -1.86 -7.94
C ASP A 25 16.11 -2.14 -6.76
N SER A 26 16.06 -3.33 -6.15
CA SER A 26 17.02 -3.77 -5.12
C SER A 26 18.46 -3.68 -5.62
N ILE A 27 19.36 -3.09 -4.82
CA ILE A 27 20.80 -3.02 -5.12
C ILE A 27 21.53 -4.35 -4.87
N ASN A 28 20.92 -5.26 -4.09
CA ASN A 28 21.52 -6.54 -3.72
C ASN A 28 21.37 -7.56 -4.87
N LEU A 29 22.28 -7.48 -5.84
CA LEU A 29 22.32 -8.35 -7.02
C LEU A 29 23.17 -9.60 -6.80
N GLU A 30 22.54 -10.76 -6.91
CA GLU A 30 23.18 -12.06 -6.71
C GLU A 30 22.89 -13.05 -7.84
N TRP A 31 21.88 -12.76 -8.66
CA TRP A 31 21.38 -13.66 -9.70
C TRP A 31 21.26 -12.96 -11.04
N ALA A 32 21.18 -13.75 -12.10
CA ALA A 32 20.77 -13.29 -13.41
C ALA A 32 19.89 -14.32 -14.10
N SER A 33 18.92 -13.86 -14.89
CA SER A 33 18.23 -14.69 -15.86
C SER A 33 19.00 -14.65 -17.17
N TYR A 34 19.73 -15.72 -17.48
CA TYR A 34 20.69 -15.71 -18.59
C TYR A 34 20.04 -15.90 -19.97
N ASN A 35 18.83 -16.45 -20.05
CA ASN A 35 18.09 -16.53 -21.31
C ASN A 35 17.35 -15.22 -21.62
N ILE A 36 16.82 -14.55 -20.59
CA ILE A 36 16.19 -13.23 -20.75
C ILE A 36 17.29 -12.16 -20.95
N GLY A 37 18.37 -12.23 -20.17
CA GLY A 37 19.50 -11.30 -20.22
C GLY A 37 19.44 -10.19 -19.16
N ILE A 38 18.98 -10.48 -17.94
CA ILE A 38 18.74 -9.48 -16.87
C ILE A 38 19.37 -9.87 -15.54
N PHE A 39 19.72 -8.88 -14.72
CA PHE A 39 20.26 -9.01 -13.36
C PHE A 39 19.17 -8.87 -12.30
N LEU A 40 19.22 -9.74 -11.29
CA LEU A 40 18.15 -9.96 -10.33
C LEU A 40 18.68 -10.06 -8.90
N CYS A 41 17.87 -9.60 -7.94
CA CYS A 41 18.06 -9.94 -6.54
C CYS A 41 17.54 -11.36 -6.24
N THR A 42 17.89 -11.90 -5.07
CA THR A 42 17.45 -13.23 -4.62
C THR A 42 15.92 -13.37 -4.58
N ARG A 43 15.21 -12.34 -4.15
CA ARG A 43 13.74 -12.34 -4.07
C ARG A 43 13.07 -12.46 -5.44
N CYS A 44 13.54 -11.71 -6.44
CA CYS A 44 12.98 -11.76 -7.79
C CYS A 44 13.40 -13.03 -8.53
N CYS A 45 14.62 -13.52 -8.28
CA CYS A 45 15.09 -14.82 -8.77
C CYS A 45 14.14 -15.96 -8.38
N ALA A 46 13.61 -15.97 -7.15
CA ALA A 46 12.64 -16.97 -6.71
C ALA A 46 11.37 -17.01 -7.57
N VAL A 47 10.85 -15.84 -7.98
CA VAL A 47 9.71 -15.76 -8.91
C VAL A 47 10.11 -16.22 -10.31
N HIS A 48 11.28 -15.83 -10.80
CA HIS A 48 11.79 -16.31 -12.09
C HIS A 48 11.92 -17.83 -12.15
N ARG A 49 12.25 -18.50 -11.04
CA ARG A 49 12.24 -19.97 -10.95
C ARG A 49 10.84 -20.56 -11.05
N SER A 50 9.85 -19.93 -10.40
CA SER A 50 8.48 -20.46 -10.36
C SER A 50 7.73 -20.32 -11.69
N MET A 51 8.18 -19.46 -12.62
CA MET A 51 7.67 -19.39 -14.01
C MET A 51 8.12 -20.58 -14.87
N GLY A 52 9.14 -21.33 -14.45
CA GLY A 52 9.65 -22.50 -15.17
C GLY A 52 10.68 -22.17 -16.26
N ALA A 53 11.51 -23.17 -16.57
CA ALA A 53 12.71 -23.03 -17.41
C ALA A 53 12.42 -22.72 -18.90
N HIS A 54 11.17 -22.87 -19.34
CA HIS A 54 10.74 -22.47 -20.68
C HIS A 54 10.56 -20.94 -20.80
N ILE A 55 10.39 -20.24 -19.67
CA ILE A 55 10.27 -18.77 -19.61
C ILE A 55 11.59 -18.16 -19.14
N SER A 56 12.08 -18.58 -17.97
CA SER A 56 13.27 -17.99 -17.35
C SER A 56 14.21 -19.06 -16.80
N LYS A 57 15.49 -18.90 -17.09
CA LYS A 57 16.59 -19.74 -16.61
C LYS A 57 17.56 -18.86 -15.85
N VAL A 58 17.72 -19.14 -14.56
CA VAL A 58 18.51 -18.30 -13.65
C VAL A 58 19.81 -18.98 -13.21
N LYS A 59 20.85 -18.18 -12.97
CA LYS A 59 22.14 -18.59 -12.39
C LYS A 59 22.61 -17.58 -11.35
N HIS A 60 23.31 -18.05 -10.34
CA HIS A 60 24.00 -17.21 -9.36
C HIS A 60 25.22 -16.59 -10.03
N LEU A 61 25.43 -15.29 -9.81
CA LEU A 61 26.50 -14.54 -10.47
C LEU A 61 27.90 -15.04 -10.11
N LYS A 62 28.07 -15.52 -8.87
CA LYS A 62 29.38 -15.99 -8.34
C LYS A 62 29.52 -17.52 -8.16
N LEU A 63 28.42 -18.24 -8.01
CA LEU A 63 28.47 -19.65 -7.55
C LEU A 63 28.28 -20.63 -8.71
N ASP A 64 27.64 -20.21 -9.80
CA ASP A 64 27.42 -21.03 -10.97
C ASP A 64 28.50 -20.80 -12.03
N LYS A 65 28.78 -21.83 -12.83
CA LYS A 65 29.64 -21.72 -14.01
C LYS A 65 28.88 -21.07 -15.17
N TRP A 66 29.55 -20.20 -15.91
CA TRP A 66 28.96 -19.45 -17.02
C TRP A 66 29.62 -19.82 -18.35
N GLU A 67 28.78 -20.12 -19.33
CA GLU A 67 29.21 -20.39 -20.71
C GLU A 67 29.28 -19.10 -21.51
N ASP A 68 30.15 -19.05 -22.53
CA ASP A 68 30.36 -17.87 -23.37
C ASP A 68 29.07 -17.38 -24.03
N SER A 69 28.20 -18.29 -24.47
CA SER A 69 26.89 -17.97 -25.05
C SER A 69 25.94 -17.27 -24.07
N GLN A 70 26.03 -17.63 -22.78
CA GLN A 70 25.23 -17.04 -21.71
C GLN A 70 25.75 -15.64 -21.39
N ILE A 71 27.07 -15.47 -21.34
CA ILE A 71 27.70 -14.15 -21.17
C ILE A 71 27.37 -13.23 -22.34
N GLN A 72 27.46 -13.74 -23.58
CA GLN A 72 27.11 -13.00 -24.78
C GLN A 72 25.66 -12.49 -24.72
N ARG A 73 24.73 -13.33 -24.25
CA ARG A 73 23.34 -12.91 -24.04
C ARG A 73 23.20 -11.80 -23.00
N MET A 74 23.97 -11.85 -21.91
CA MET A 74 23.98 -10.78 -20.91
C MET A 74 24.56 -9.47 -21.45
N ILE A 75 25.55 -9.53 -22.35
CA ILE A 75 26.11 -8.35 -23.04
C ILE A 75 25.07 -7.73 -23.98
N GLU A 76 24.36 -8.54 -24.75
CA GLU A 76 23.42 -8.08 -25.77
C GLU A 76 22.17 -7.40 -25.20
N VAL A 77 21.70 -7.86 -24.03
CA VAL A 77 20.43 -7.40 -23.46
C VAL A 77 20.68 -6.44 -22.31
N GLY A 78 21.12 -6.94 -21.16
CA GLY A 78 21.16 -6.16 -19.93
C GLY A 78 19.79 -5.61 -19.51
N ASN A 79 19.75 -4.97 -18.35
CA ASN A 79 18.49 -4.48 -17.78
C ASN A 79 17.88 -3.35 -18.61
N LYS A 80 18.69 -2.49 -19.22
CA LYS A 80 18.23 -1.35 -20.02
C LYS A 80 17.50 -1.78 -21.29
N ALA A 81 18.06 -2.70 -22.07
CA ALA A 81 17.38 -3.19 -23.28
C ALA A 81 16.17 -4.06 -22.92
N ALA A 82 16.27 -4.86 -21.85
CA ALA A 82 15.13 -5.61 -21.34
C ALA A 82 13.97 -4.69 -20.93
N ARG A 83 14.25 -3.56 -20.26
CA ARG A 83 13.26 -2.55 -19.91
C ARG A 83 12.59 -1.95 -21.13
N LEU A 84 13.37 -1.57 -22.15
CA LEU A 84 12.82 -1.04 -23.42
C LEU A 84 11.87 -2.04 -24.11
N LYS A 85 12.14 -3.35 -23.98
CA LYS A 85 11.29 -4.40 -24.57
C LYS A 85 10.08 -4.72 -23.70
N TYR A 86 10.32 -5.15 -22.46
CA TYR A 86 9.32 -5.74 -21.57
C TYR A 86 8.50 -4.72 -20.78
N GLU A 87 8.84 -3.43 -20.86
CA GLU A 87 8.12 -2.36 -20.18
C GLU A 87 7.70 -1.24 -21.14
N ASN A 88 7.68 -1.52 -22.44
CA ASN A 88 7.40 -0.55 -23.50
C ASN A 88 6.04 0.15 -23.33
N ARG A 89 5.02 -0.58 -22.85
CA ARG A 89 3.63 -0.09 -22.73
C ARG A 89 3.06 -0.24 -21.33
N VAL A 90 3.88 -0.06 -20.29
CA VAL A 90 3.39 -0.08 -18.91
C VAL A 90 2.40 1.08 -18.72
N PRO A 91 1.12 0.82 -18.34
CA PRO A 91 0.17 1.89 -18.08
C PRO A 91 0.67 2.79 -16.94
N ALA A 92 0.49 4.11 -17.06
CA ALA A 92 0.92 5.05 -16.02
C ALA A 92 0.33 4.77 -14.63
N CYS A 93 -0.89 4.22 -14.59
CA CYS A 93 -1.53 3.77 -13.36
C CYS A 93 -0.90 2.52 -12.74
N TYR A 94 -0.07 1.74 -13.46
CA TYR A 94 0.48 0.50 -12.94
C TYR A 94 1.54 0.78 -11.87
N ARG A 95 1.39 0.20 -10.68
CA ARG A 95 2.38 0.35 -9.60
C ARG A 95 3.58 -0.56 -9.86
N ARG A 96 4.73 0.03 -10.11
CA ARG A 96 6.02 -0.68 -10.17
C ARG A 96 6.43 -1.08 -8.74
N PRO A 97 6.81 -2.35 -8.49
CA PRO A 97 7.20 -2.75 -7.16
C PRO A 97 8.59 -2.24 -6.76
N LYS A 98 8.79 -2.09 -5.45
CA LYS A 98 10.08 -1.87 -4.79
C LYS A 98 10.50 -3.11 -3.97
N GLU A 99 11.75 -3.12 -3.50
CA GLU A 99 12.33 -4.26 -2.76
C GLU A 99 11.48 -4.73 -1.57
N ASN A 100 10.82 -3.81 -0.87
CA ASN A 100 10.02 -4.09 0.32
C ASN A 100 8.51 -4.23 0.05
N ASP A 101 8.09 -4.16 -1.22
CA ASP A 101 6.68 -4.27 -1.55
C ASP A 101 6.14 -5.69 -1.31
N PRO A 102 4.80 -5.85 -1.16
CA PRO A 102 4.15 -7.15 -0.99
C PRO A 102 4.51 -8.16 -2.08
N GLN A 103 4.65 -9.43 -1.69
CA GLN A 103 5.09 -10.50 -2.60
C GLN A 103 4.19 -10.66 -3.83
N VAL A 104 2.87 -10.52 -3.66
CA VAL A 104 1.92 -10.58 -4.78
C VAL A 104 2.16 -9.50 -5.83
N LEU A 105 2.55 -8.28 -5.44
CA LEU A 105 2.83 -7.20 -6.38
C LEU A 105 4.12 -7.47 -7.17
N ILE A 106 5.17 -7.96 -6.50
CA ILE A 106 6.43 -8.35 -7.16
C ILE A 106 6.19 -9.50 -8.13
N GLU A 107 5.50 -10.55 -7.67
CA GLU A 107 5.22 -11.72 -8.51
C GLU A 107 4.41 -11.34 -9.76
N GLN A 108 3.34 -10.57 -9.59
CA GLN A 108 2.49 -10.20 -10.72
C GLN A 108 3.16 -9.22 -11.68
N TRP A 109 4.06 -8.35 -11.20
CA TRP A 109 4.90 -7.54 -12.07
C TRP A 109 5.82 -8.39 -12.95
N ILE A 110 6.53 -9.35 -12.36
CA ILE A 110 7.46 -10.23 -13.08
C ILE A 110 6.71 -11.08 -14.11
N ARG A 111 5.58 -11.68 -13.71
CA ARG A 111 4.72 -12.48 -14.61
C ARG A 111 4.12 -11.62 -15.73
N ALA A 112 3.67 -10.40 -15.43
CA ALA A 112 3.18 -9.47 -16.45
C ALA A 112 4.25 -9.16 -17.51
N LYS A 113 5.50 -8.96 -17.09
CA LYS A 113 6.63 -8.67 -17.99
C LYS A 113 7.04 -9.86 -18.86
N TYR A 114 7.20 -11.04 -18.26
CA TYR A 114 7.94 -12.14 -18.90
C TYR A 114 7.12 -13.38 -19.25
N GLU A 115 6.01 -13.62 -18.54
CA GLU A 115 5.11 -14.75 -18.80
C GLU A 115 3.95 -14.33 -19.69
N ARG A 116 3.25 -13.26 -19.33
CA ARG A 116 2.08 -12.75 -20.07
C ARG A 116 2.43 -11.72 -21.13
N LEU A 117 3.64 -11.15 -21.07
CA LEU A 117 4.14 -10.13 -22.00
C LEU A 117 3.19 -8.91 -22.14
N GLU A 118 2.48 -8.56 -21.07
CA GLU A 118 1.37 -7.60 -21.05
C GLU A 118 1.76 -6.23 -21.61
N PHE A 119 3.01 -5.82 -21.41
CA PHE A 119 3.49 -4.50 -21.81
C PHE A 119 4.19 -4.51 -23.18
N CYS A 120 4.24 -5.67 -23.85
CA CYS A 120 4.75 -5.81 -25.21
C CYS A 120 3.63 -5.96 -26.24
N MET A 121 2.49 -6.51 -25.83
CA MET A 121 1.35 -6.79 -26.72
C MET A 121 0.58 -5.53 -27.10
N ILE A 122 -0.23 -5.62 -28.16
CA ILE A 122 -1.13 -4.54 -28.60
C ILE A 122 -2.41 -4.56 -27.77
N GLU A 123 -2.90 -5.75 -27.38
CA GLU A 123 -4.06 -5.85 -26.49
C GLU A 123 -3.75 -5.19 -25.15
N ARG A 124 -4.67 -4.34 -24.70
CA ARG A 124 -4.54 -3.72 -23.40
C ARG A 124 -5.02 -4.68 -22.31
N PRO A 125 -4.35 -4.71 -21.14
CA PRO A 125 -4.81 -5.50 -20.01
C PRO A 125 -6.21 -5.11 -19.57
N SER A 126 -7.01 -6.09 -19.14
CA SER A 126 -8.43 -5.93 -18.83
C SER A 126 -8.71 -4.88 -17.75
N TYR A 127 -7.79 -4.72 -16.80
CA TYR A 127 -7.87 -3.73 -15.72
C TYR A 127 -7.79 -2.26 -16.21
N THR A 128 -7.37 -2.02 -17.45
CA THR A 128 -7.32 -0.67 -18.04
C THR A 128 -8.64 -0.23 -18.70
N SER A 129 -9.62 -1.14 -18.83
CA SER A 129 -10.86 -0.89 -19.56
C SER A 129 -11.82 0.11 -18.91
N GLY A 130 -11.58 0.48 -17.64
CA GLY A 130 -12.48 1.32 -16.87
C GLY A 130 -13.73 0.61 -16.33
N ARG A 131 -13.87 -0.71 -16.57
CA ARG A 131 -14.90 -1.56 -15.98
C ARG A 131 -14.32 -2.91 -15.59
N MET A 132 -14.59 -3.36 -14.37
CA MET A 132 -14.20 -4.69 -13.91
C MET A 132 -15.32 -5.28 -13.08
N GLU A 133 -15.66 -6.55 -13.30
CA GLU A 133 -16.60 -7.28 -12.46
C GLU A 133 -16.07 -8.67 -12.16
N GLY A 134 -16.44 -9.19 -10.99
CA GLY A 134 -15.96 -10.48 -10.53
C GLY A 134 -16.28 -10.69 -9.06
N PHE A 135 -15.94 -11.86 -8.55
CA PHE A 135 -16.13 -12.18 -7.14
C PHE A 135 -14.85 -11.93 -6.36
N LEU A 136 -15.00 -11.41 -5.15
CA LEU A 136 -13.94 -11.36 -4.15
C LEU A 136 -14.46 -11.96 -2.85
N MET A 137 -13.59 -12.66 -2.13
CA MET A 137 -13.89 -13.11 -0.78
C MET A 137 -13.80 -11.91 0.15
N LYS A 138 -14.95 -11.46 0.64
CA LYS A 138 -15.06 -10.25 1.47
C LYS A 138 -15.34 -10.63 2.91
N ARG A 139 -14.58 -10.06 3.85
CA ARG A 139 -14.84 -10.18 5.29
C ARG A 139 -16.15 -9.50 5.67
N GLY A 140 -17.01 -10.20 6.40
CA GLY A 140 -18.22 -9.64 7.00
C GLY A 140 -17.89 -8.72 8.17
N LYS A 141 -18.73 -7.71 8.38
CA LYS A 141 -18.51 -6.67 9.41
C LYS A 141 -18.65 -7.23 10.83
N GLU A 142 -19.68 -8.04 11.07
CA GLU A 142 -20.08 -8.50 12.40
C GLU A 142 -19.60 -9.94 12.66
N ASP A 143 -19.75 -10.82 11.68
CA ASP A 143 -19.44 -12.25 11.81
C ASP A 143 -17.97 -12.58 11.54
N SER A 144 -17.19 -11.61 11.04
CA SER A 144 -15.79 -11.77 10.67
C SER A 144 -15.53 -12.89 9.65
N ARG A 145 -16.57 -13.43 9.00
CA ARG A 145 -16.43 -14.53 8.03
C ARG A 145 -16.19 -13.97 6.63
N TYR A 146 -15.34 -14.63 5.86
CA TYR A 146 -15.17 -14.31 4.45
C TYR A 146 -16.28 -15.00 3.65
N GLN A 147 -16.94 -14.24 2.78
CA GLN A 147 -17.96 -14.77 1.88
C GLN A 147 -17.77 -14.17 0.48
N PRO A 148 -18.10 -14.92 -0.59
CA PRO A 148 -18.00 -14.40 -1.94
C PRO A 148 -19.01 -13.25 -2.12
N ARG A 149 -18.53 -12.16 -2.71
CA ARG A 149 -19.35 -11.00 -3.07
C ARG A 149 -18.99 -10.59 -4.48
N LYS A 150 -20.00 -10.35 -5.32
CA LYS A 150 -19.78 -9.77 -6.64
C LYS A 150 -19.43 -8.31 -6.46
N PHE A 151 -18.27 -7.89 -6.97
CA PHE A 151 -17.85 -6.51 -7.09
C PHE A 151 -18.00 -6.05 -8.54
N ILE A 152 -18.35 -4.78 -8.72
CA ILE A 152 -18.41 -4.12 -10.02
C ILE A 152 -17.78 -2.74 -9.88
N LEU A 153 -16.65 -2.54 -10.55
CA LEU A 153 -16.01 -1.25 -10.76
C LEU A 153 -16.54 -0.62 -12.05
N SER A 154 -16.91 0.66 -11.97
CA SER A 154 -17.22 1.51 -13.10
C SER A 154 -16.50 2.84 -12.94
N GLY A 155 -15.43 3.04 -13.69
CA GLY A 155 -14.65 4.29 -13.71
C GLY A 155 -15.48 5.47 -14.23
N LEU A 156 -16.32 5.24 -15.24
CA LEU A 156 -17.24 6.26 -15.78
C LEU A 156 -18.20 6.79 -14.71
N GLN A 157 -18.72 5.92 -13.84
CA GLN A 157 -19.64 6.29 -12.78
C GLN A 157 -18.96 6.66 -11.46
N ASP A 158 -17.63 6.61 -11.39
CA ASP A 158 -16.83 6.79 -10.15
C ASP A 158 -17.30 5.86 -9.01
N THR A 159 -17.56 4.58 -9.33
CA THR A 159 -18.12 3.65 -8.33
C THR A 159 -17.45 2.28 -8.30
N LEU A 160 -17.20 1.81 -7.10
CA LEU A 160 -16.97 0.41 -6.78
C LEU A 160 -18.16 -0.09 -5.95
N ARG A 161 -18.94 -1.00 -6.54
CA ARG A 161 -20.15 -1.56 -5.91
C ARG A 161 -19.91 -3.00 -5.53
N TYR A 162 -20.55 -3.45 -4.46
CA TYR A 162 -20.62 -4.88 -4.17
C TYR A 162 -22.01 -5.34 -3.77
N TYR A 163 -22.30 -6.60 -4.07
CA TYR A 163 -23.61 -7.21 -3.93
C TYR A 163 -23.54 -8.41 -2.98
N VAL A 164 -24.53 -8.54 -2.10
CA VAL A 164 -24.71 -9.77 -1.28
C VAL A 164 -25.45 -10.84 -2.08
N LYS A 165 -26.37 -10.43 -2.95
CA LYS A 165 -27.12 -11.29 -3.90
C LYS A 165 -27.21 -10.53 -5.23
N GLU A 166 -26.95 -11.20 -6.35
CA GLU A 166 -26.79 -10.57 -7.67
C GLU A 166 -28.04 -9.84 -8.19
N LYS A 167 -29.23 -10.28 -7.79
CA LYS A 167 -30.53 -9.75 -8.28
C LYS A 167 -31.09 -8.59 -7.45
N ARG A 168 -30.26 -7.86 -6.71
CA ARG A 168 -30.70 -6.76 -5.82
C ARG A 168 -29.79 -5.54 -5.95
N GLU A 169 -30.26 -4.42 -5.42
CA GLU A 169 -29.46 -3.20 -5.25
C GLU A 169 -28.10 -3.48 -4.59
N PRO A 170 -27.08 -2.69 -4.92
CA PRO A 170 -25.75 -2.83 -4.32
C PRO A 170 -25.83 -2.67 -2.80
N LYS A 171 -25.15 -3.54 -2.06
CA LYS A 171 -25.09 -3.46 -0.59
C LYS A 171 -24.33 -2.22 -0.14
N ALA A 172 -23.35 -1.79 -0.92
CA ALA A 172 -22.71 -0.49 -0.79
C ALA A 172 -22.21 -0.01 -2.15
N VAL A 173 -22.14 1.32 -2.26
CA VAL A 173 -21.56 2.03 -3.39
C VAL A 173 -20.42 2.89 -2.84
N LEU A 174 -19.20 2.58 -3.22
CA LEU A 174 -18.00 3.31 -2.80
C LEU A 174 -17.60 4.24 -3.95
N ARG A 175 -17.27 5.50 -3.64
CA ARG A 175 -16.68 6.42 -4.64
C ARG A 175 -15.21 6.09 -4.84
N ILE A 176 -14.80 5.86 -6.09
CA ILE A 176 -13.41 5.47 -6.39
C ILE A 176 -12.45 6.63 -6.09
N SER A 177 -12.87 7.86 -6.36
CA SER A 177 -12.16 9.10 -6.01
C SER A 177 -11.79 9.21 -4.52
N GLU A 178 -12.63 8.70 -3.62
CA GLU A 178 -12.42 8.76 -2.15
C GLU A 178 -11.85 7.46 -1.55
N LEU A 179 -11.57 6.46 -2.39
CA LEU A 179 -11.13 5.13 -1.98
C LEU A 179 -9.61 5.05 -1.93
N ASN A 180 -9.03 4.67 -0.79
CA ASN A 180 -7.67 4.15 -0.73
C ASN A 180 -7.69 2.62 -0.75
N VAL A 181 -6.69 2.01 -1.37
CA VAL A 181 -6.53 0.56 -1.46
C VAL A 181 -5.08 0.19 -1.21
N VAL A 182 -4.85 -0.73 -0.27
CA VAL A 182 -3.52 -1.17 0.15
C VAL A 182 -3.50 -2.69 0.19
N TYR A 183 -2.39 -3.30 -0.23
CA TYR A 183 -2.16 -4.72 -0.01
C TYR A 183 -2.02 -5.03 1.47
N ALA A 184 -2.73 -6.05 1.97
CA ALA A 184 -2.78 -6.34 3.41
C ALA A 184 -2.50 -7.81 3.79
N PRO A 185 -1.48 -8.47 3.19
CA PRO A 185 -1.29 -9.91 3.36
C PRO A 185 -1.06 -10.35 4.80
N SER A 186 -0.17 -9.68 5.53
CA SER A 186 0.15 -10.01 6.93
C SER A 186 -1.04 -9.81 7.87
N LYS A 187 -1.86 -8.79 7.61
CA LYS A 187 -3.02 -8.43 8.45
C LYS A 187 -4.20 -9.37 8.23
N ILE A 188 -4.45 -9.74 6.98
CA ILE A 188 -5.57 -10.61 6.59
C ILE A 188 -5.22 -12.10 6.74
N GLY A 189 -3.93 -12.45 6.70
CA GLY A 189 -3.48 -13.85 6.71
C GLY A 189 -3.65 -14.55 5.37
N ASN A 190 -3.79 -13.80 4.28
CA ASN A 190 -3.87 -14.32 2.91
C ASN A 190 -2.93 -13.49 2.01
N PRO A 191 -2.02 -14.10 1.22
CA PRO A 191 -1.03 -13.39 0.42
C PRO A 191 -1.64 -12.47 -0.66
N ASN A 192 -2.86 -12.78 -1.10
CA ASN A 192 -3.55 -12.18 -2.23
C ASN A 192 -4.70 -11.30 -1.74
N SER A 193 -4.39 -10.35 -0.86
CA SER A 193 -5.42 -9.61 -0.13
C SER A 193 -5.22 -8.10 -0.13
N LEU A 194 -6.34 -7.38 -0.07
CA LEU A 194 -6.42 -5.93 -0.09
C LEU A 194 -7.28 -5.41 1.06
N GLN A 195 -6.86 -4.28 1.62
CA GLN A 195 -7.65 -3.42 2.48
C GLN A 195 -8.13 -2.21 1.69
N LEU A 196 -9.44 -2.04 1.63
CA LEU A 196 -10.12 -0.90 1.04
C LEU A 196 -10.56 0.04 2.16
N THR A 197 -10.21 1.32 2.04
CA THR A 197 -10.49 2.34 3.05
C THR A 197 -11.18 3.54 2.40
N PHE A 198 -12.33 3.94 2.94
CA PHE A 198 -13.09 5.08 2.41
C PHE A 198 -13.85 5.79 3.53
N MET A 199 -14.23 7.04 3.30
CA MET A 199 -15.05 7.81 4.23
C MET A 199 -16.53 7.42 4.09
N LYS A 200 -17.18 7.10 5.21
CA LYS A 200 -18.63 6.88 5.27
C LYS A 200 -19.22 7.62 6.47
N GLU A 201 -20.17 8.53 6.21
CA GLU A 201 -20.87 9.28 7.26
C GLU A 201 -19.88 9.97 8.23
N GLY A 202 -18.79 10.52 7.70
CA GLY A 202 -17.78 11.25 8.47
C GLY A 202 -16.83 10.39 9.33
N SER A 203 -16.86 9.06 9.18
CA SER A 203 -15.88 8.14 9.80
C SER A 203 -15.25 7.23 8.75
N THR A 204 -14.02 6.81 8.98
CA THR A 204 -13.32 5.88 8.10
C THR A 204 -13.96 4.48 8.18
N ARG A 205 -14.14 3.84 7.03
CA ARG A 205 -14.63 2.47 6.90
C ARG A 205 -13.58 1.59 6.23
N HIS A 206 -13.32 0.43 6.85
CA HIS A 206 -12.47 -0.61 6.27
C HIS A 206 -13.29 -1.76 5.69
N ILE A 207 -12.83 -2.26 4.53
CA ILE A 207 -13.28 -3.49 3.89
C ILE A 207 -12.03 -4.33 3.59
N TYR A 208 -12.06 -5.59 4.00
CA TYR A 208 -10.98 -6.54 3.75
C TYR A 208 -11.46 -7.58 2.74
N VAL A 209 -10.68 -7.76 1.68
CA VAL A 209 -10.97 -8.69 0.59
C VAL A 209 -9.73 -9.50 0.23
N TYR A 210 -9.94 -10.68 -0.32
CA TYR A 210 -8.90 -11.45 -0.99
C TYR A 210 -9.47 -12.20 -2.20
N HIS A 211 -8.57 -12.74 -3.00
CA HIS A 211 -8.89 -13.72 -4.04
C HIS A 211 -7.81 -14.82 -4.03
N ASP A 212 -8.18 -16.07 -4.33
CA ASP A 212 -7.18 -17.16 -4.31
C ASP A 212 -6.17 -17.02 -5.45
N ASP A 213 -6.63 -16.52 -6.60
CA ASP A 213 -5.76 -16.14 -7.74
C ASP A 213 -5.05 -14.79 -7.50
N PRO A 214 -3.70 -14.76 -7.49
CA PRO A 214 -2.90 -13.55 -7.31
C PRO A 214 -3.02 -12.54 -8.47
N GLU A 215 -3.27 -13.00 -9.69
CA GLU A 215 -3.47 -12.11 -10.84
C GLU A 215 -4.78 -11.34 -10.69
N VAL A 216 -5.86 -12.04 -10.30
CA VAL A 216 -7.17 -11.41 -10.12
C VAL A 216 -7.13 -10.31 -9.06
N ILE A 217 -6.50 -10.54 -7.91
CA ILE A 217 -6.42 -9.51 -6.87
C ILE A 217 -5.57 -8.32 -7.31
N ASN A 218 -4.45 -8.56 -8.03
CA ASN A 218 -3.61 -7.50 -8.57
C ASN A 218 -4.36 -6.70 -9.64
N ASN A 219 -5.14 -7.37 -10.50
CA ASN A 219 -5.97 -6.72 -11.51
C ASN A 219 -7.03 -5.81 -10.88
N TRP A 220 -7.65 -6.20 -9.75
CA TRP A 220 -8.54 -5.30 -9.00
C TRP A 220 -7.82 -4.07 -8.46
N TYR A 221 -6.63 -4.25 -7.89
CA TYR A 221 -5.80 -3.13 -7.42
C TYR A 221 -5.45 -2.17 -8.57
N MET A 222 -4.99 -2.70 -9.70
CA MET A 222 -4.64 -1.89 -10.88
C MET A 222 -5.87 -1.23 -11.51
N ALA A 223 -7.02 -1.90 -11.58
CA ALA A 223 -8.25 -1.34 -12.12
C ALA A 223 -8.74 -0.13 -11.32
N ILE A 224 -8.64 -0.19 -9.99
CA ILE A 224 -8.97 0.94 -9.11
C ILE A 224 -8.00 2.10 -9.37
N ARG A 225 -6.69 1.84 -9.44
CA ARG A 225 -5.68 2.86 -9.76
C ARG A 225 -5.93 3.52 -11.11
N CYS A 226 -6.22 2.76 -12.16
CA CYS A 226 -6.48 3.29 -13.49
C CYS A 226 -7.78 4.11 -13.54
N ALA A 227 -8.83 3.67 -12.84
CA ALA A 227 -10.05 4.45 -12.69
C ALA A 227 -9.81 5.78 -11.95
N LYS A 228 -8.99 5.78 -10.88
CA LYS A 228 -8.60 7.01 -10.18
C LYS A 228 -7.80 7.95 -11.08
N LEU A 229 -6.84 7.44 -11.85
CA LEU A 229 -6.01 8.25 -12.75
C LEU A 229 -6.87 8.95 -13.80
N HIS A 230 -7.77 8.20 -14.45
CA HIS A 230 -8.68 8.76 -15.45
C HIS A 230 -9.56 9.89 -14.86
N ARG A 231 -9.98 9.75 -13.59
CA ARG A 231 -10.75 10.80 -12.91
C ARG A 231 -9.92 12.03 -12.61
N LEU A 232 -8.71 11.84 -12.11
CA LEU A 232 -7.79 12.94 -11.84
C LEU A 232 -7.42 13.69 -13.12
N GLN A 233 -7.16 13.00 -14.23
CA GLN A 233 -6.87 13.63 -15.52
C GLN A 233 -8.01 14.52 -16.02
N ILE A 234 -9.26 14.14 -15.72
CA ILE A 234 -10.45 14.94 -16.08
C ILE A 234 -10.64 16.12 -15.12
N ALA A 235 -10.38 15.92 -13.82
CA ALA A 235 -10.49 16.98 -12.82
C ALA A 235 -9.36 18.02 -12.93
N PHE A 236 -8.17 17.60 -13.39
CA PHE A 236 -6.95 18.40 -13.44
C PHE A 236 -6.24 18.23 -14.79
N PRO A 237 -6.82 18.74 -15.90
CA PRO A 237 -6.29 18.52 -17.26
C PRO A 237 -4.90 19.13 -17.49
N SER A 238 -4.50 20.12 -16.68
CA SER A 238 -3.19 20.77 -16.76
C SER A 238 -2.13 20.16 -15.84
N ALA A 239 -2.48 19.18 -15.00
CA ALA A 239 -1.52 18.53 -14.10
C ALA A 239 -0.67 17.52 -14.87
N SER A 240 0.59 17.36 -14.46
CA SER A 240 1.45 16.34 -15.07
C SER A 240 0.99 14.94 -14.66
N GLU A 241 1.17 13.95 -15.54
CA GLU A 241 0.77 12.57 -15.24
C GLU A 241 1.50 12.03 -14.00
N SER A 242 2.76 12.42 -13.79
CA SER A 242 3.55 12.03 -12.61
C SER A 242 2.89 12.51 -11.31
N ASP A 243 2.48 13.79 -11.26
CA ASP A 243 1.84 14.35 -10.07
C ASP A 243 0.52 13.63 -9.75
N LEU A 244 -0.21 13.21 -10.79
CA LEU A 244 -1.47 12.49 -10.62
C LEU A 244 -1.29 11.04 -10.15
N VAL A 245 -0.20 10.38 -10.59
CA VAL A 245 0.10 8.99 -10.21
C VAL A 245 0.36 8.84 -8.71
N ASP A 246 0.96 9.86 -8.09
CA ASP A 246 1.23 9.90 -6.65
C ASP A 246 -0.05 10.02 -5.80
N LEU A 247 -1.16 10.45 -6.39
CA LEU A 247 -2.46 10.62 -5.73
C LEU A 247 -3.37 9.38 -5.84
N LEU A 248 -2.94 8.31 -6.53
CA LEU A 248 -3.80 7.17 -6.84
C LEU A 248 -4.09 6.30 -5.62
N THR A 249 -3.07 5.73 -5.00
CA THR A 249 -3.21 4.91 -3.79
C THR A 249 -1.91 4.99 -3.02
N HIS A 250 -1.98 4.97 -1.71
CA HIS A 250 -0.81 5.05 -0.84
C HIS A 250 -0.88 3.98 0.23
N ASP A 251 0.25 3.37 0.53
CA ASP A 251 0.36 2.47 1.68
C ASP A 251 0.27 3.28 2.98
N PHE A 252 -0.09 2.61 4.07
CA PHE A 252 -0.08 3.25 5.37
C PHE A 252 1.35 3.52 5.79
N THR A 253 1.63 4.76 6.20
CA THR A 253 2.96 5.20 6.61
C THR A 253 3.51 4.34 7.75
N ARG A 254 2.64 3.97 8.69
CA ARG A 254 2.98 3.06 9.77
C ARG A 254 1.74 2.41 10.37
N GLU A 255 1.90 1.15 10.80
CA GLU A 255 0.89 0.44 11.56
C GLU A 255 1.52 -0.37 12.69
N GLY A 256 0.76 -0.63 13.76
CA GLY A 256 1.29 -1.40 14.87
C GLY A 256 0.49 -1.27 16.16
N TRP A 257 0.83 -2.11 17.13
CA TRP A 257 0.22 -2.08 18.46
C TRP A 257 0.89 -1.02 19.32
N LEU A 258 0.10 -0.12 19.89
CA LEU A 258 0.53 0.83 20.91
C LEU A 258 -0.39 0.75 22.13
N LEU A 259 0.15 1.12 23.29
CA LEU A 259 -0.63 1.42 24.48
C LEU A 259 -1.04 2.90 24.43
N LYS A 260 -2.29 3.21 24.79
CA LYS A 260 -2.78 4.60 24.90
C LYS A 260 -3.67 4.83 26.11
N THR A 261 -3.67 6.04 26.65
CA THR A 261 -4.61 6.44 27.72
C THR A 261 -5.87 7.10 27.17
N GLY A 262 -6.88 7.28 28.03
CA GLY A 262 -8.02 8.16 27.75
C GLY A 262 -7.66 9.64 27.94
N PRO A 263 -8.65 10.55 27.88
CA PRO A 263 -8.37 11.99 28.00
C PRO A 263 -8.01 12.41 29.44
N ARG A 264 -8.32 11.60 30.46
CA ARG A 264 -8.02 11.91 31.86
C ARG A 264 -6.66 11.32 32.23
N ALA A 265 -5.89 12.03 33.04
CA ALA A 265 -4.58 11.56 33.52
C ALA A 265 -4.67 10.25 34.34
N THR A 266 -5.85 9.98 34.93
CA THR A 266 -6.13 8.76 35.70
C THR A 266 -6.55 7.57 34.84
N ASP A 267 -6.78 7.76 33.54
CA ASP A 267 -7.26 6.69 32.66
C ASP A 267 -6.17 5.62 32.48
N SER A 268 -6.57 4.36 32.63
CA SER A 268 -5.69 3.22 32.40
C SER A 268 -5.26 3.13 30.94
N TYR A 269 -4.03 2.66 30.70
CA TYR A 269 -3.56 2.32 29.36
C TYR A 269 -4.38 1.18 28.75
N LYS A 270 -4.67 1.31 27.47
CA LYS A 270 -5.33 0.28 26.66
C LYS A 270 -4.50 0.01 25.41
N ARG A 271 -4.27 -1.26 25.11
CA ARG A 271 -3.63 -1.71 23.88
C ARG A 271 -4.57 -1.53 22.69
N ARG A 272 -4.11 -0.88 21.62
CA ARG A 272 -4.88 -0.61 20.40
C ARG A 272 -4.00 -0.77 19.16
N TRP A 273 -4.60 -1.21 18.06
CA TRP A 273 -3.93 -1.24 16.77
C TRP A 273 -4.04 0.14 16.11
N PHE A 274 -2.90 0.77 15.89
CA PHE A 274 -2.81 2.07 15.23
C PHE A 274 -2.48 1.92 13.75
N THR A 275 -3.06 2.80 12.95
CA THR A 275 -2.79 2.96 11.52
C THR A 275 -2.63 4.44 11.22
N LEU A 276 -1.47 4.83 10.69
CA LEU A 276 -1.21 6.15 10.15
C LEU A 276 -1.50 6.15 8.64
N ASP A 277 -2.70 6.62 8.28
CA ASP A 277 -3.20 6.74 6.91
C ASP A 277 -3.11 8.20 6.48
N ASP A 278 -1.97 8.57 5.89
CA ASP A 278 -1.63 9.95 5.53
C ASP A 278 -1.75 10.88 6.76
N ARG A 279 -2.72 11.81 6.78
CA ARG A 279 -2.97 12.68 7.95
C ARG A 279 -3.91 12.11 9.00
N LYS A 280 -4.40 10.88 8.85
CA LYS A 280 -5.32 10.25 9.83
C LYS A 280 -4.58 9.22 10.66
N LEU A 281 -4.38 9.51 11.94
CA LEU A 281 -3.95 8.54 12.93
C LEU A 281 -5.19 7.87 13.55
N MET A 282 -5.44 6.63 13.15
CA MET A 282 -6.62 5.86 13.55
C MET A 282 -6.21 4.78 14.55
N TYR A 283 -7.10 4.41 15.47
CA TYR A 283 -6.87 3.29 16.38
C TYR A 283 -8.09 2.38 16.57
N HIS A 284 -7.81 1.09 16.72
CA HIS A 284 -8.80 -0.01 16.71
C HIS A 284 -8.62 -0.94 17.92
N ASP A 285 -9.67 -1.68 18.30
CA ASP A 285 -9.52 -2.75 19.28
C ASP A 285 -8.77 -3.94 18.66
N ASP A 286 -9.10 -4.25 17.40
CA ASP A 286 -8.46 -5.28 16.57
C ASP A 286 -8.01 -4.74 15.20
N GLN A 287 -6.94 -5.31 14.64
CA GLN A 287 -6.38 -4.87 13.35
C GLN A 287 -7.35 -4.99 12.16
N LEU A 288 -8.35 -5.88 12.23
CA LEU A 288 -9.36 -6.10 11.20
C LEU A 288 -10.72 -5.46 11.52
N ASP A 289 -10.77 -4.56 12.51
CA ASP A 289 -11.99 -3.83 12.85
C ASP A 289 -12.49 -3.02 11.65
N ALA A 290 -13.80 -3.12 11.36
CA ALA A 290 -14.39 -2.43 10.22
C ALA A 290 -14.44 -0.90 10.39
N HIS A 291 -14.35 -0.39 11.62
CA HIS A 291 -14.33 1.04 11.92
C HIS A 291 -13.33 1.32 13.04
N PRO A 292 -12.65 2.47 13.01
CA PRO A 292 -11.81 2.91 14.09
C PRO A 292 -12.63 3.27 15.33
N LYS A 293 -12.02 3.00 16.50
CA LYS A 293 -12.52 3.49 17.79
C LYS A 293 -12.35 4.99 17.90
N GLY A 294 -11.25 5.51 17.40
CA GLY A 294 -11.04 6.94 17.24
C GLY A 294 -10.11 7.27 16.09
N GLU A 295 -10.29 8.49 15.58
CA GLU A 295 -9.58 9.04 14.45
C GLU A 295 -9.03 10.39 14.88
N ILE A 296 -7.74 10.61 14.67
CA ILE A 296 -7.04 11.83 15.00
C ILE A 296 -6.53 12.41 13.68
N PHE A 297 -6.98 13.61 13.34
CA PHE A 297 -6.42 14.36 12.22
C PHE A 297 -5.10 14.99 12.67
N LEU A 298 -4.05 14.80 11.89
CA LEU A 298 -2.73 15.37 12.08
C LEU A 298 -2.57 16.62 11.21
N GLY A 299 -2.73 17.79 11.84
CA GLY A 299 -2.52 19.10 11.20
C GLY A 299 -1.04 19.42 10.99
N ASN A 300 -0.73 20.68 10.71
CA ASN A 300 0.65 21.13 10.60
C ASN A 300 1.20 21.55 11.96
N GLN A 301 2.51 21.45 12.14
CA GLN A 301 3.18 21.88 13.37
C GLN A 301 2.95 23.35 13.73
N LEU A 302 2.77 24.22 12.72
CA LEU A 302 2.46 25.63 12.91
C LEU A 302 1.06 25.85 13.52
N ASP A 303 0.15 24.87 13.40
CA ASP A 303 -1.21 24.93 13.92
C ASP A 303 -1.33 24.31 15.33
N GLY A 304 -0.23 24.21 16.06
CA GLY A 304 -0.22 23.68 17.43
C GLY A 304 -0.19 22.16 17.54
N TYR A 305 0.18 21.46 16.47
CA TYR A 305 0.45 20.02 16.50
C TYR A 305 1.93 19.77 16.82
N SER A 306 2.23 18.81 17.69
CA SER A 306 3.62 18.37 17.90
C SER A 306 3.66 16.97 18.50
N VAL A 307 4.78 16.27 18.31
CA VAL A 307 5.04 14.98 18.94
C VAL A 307 6.34 15.06 19.75
N ARG A 308 6.36 14.52 20.97
CA ARG A 308 7.53 14.57 21.87
C ARG A 308 7.74 13.25 22.58
N ILE A 309 8.99 12.91 22.88
CA ILE A 309 9.36 11.75 23.71
C ILE A 309 8.89 11.99 25.16
N GLY A 310 8.44 10.93 25.82
CA GLY A 310 8.00 10.92 27.21
C GLY A 310 6.51 11.15 27.41
N ALA A 311 6.06 10.93 28.63
CA ALA A 311 4.70 11.23 29.09
C ALA A 311 4.61 12.69 29.58
N PRO A 312 3.42 13.34 29.51
CA PRO A 312 3.26 14.69 30.04
C PRO A 312 3.35 14.68 31.58
N PRO A 313 3.69 15.82 32.22
CA PRO A 313 3.77 15.92 33.68
C PRO A 313 2.49 15.42 34.36
N GLY A 314 2.64 14.52 35.34
CA GLY A 314 1.52 13.93 36.10
C GLY A 314 0.82 12.74 35.44
N ALA A 315 1.19 12.36 34.21
CA ALA A 315 0.75 11.09 33.62
C ALA A 315 1.67 9.95 34.04
N LYS A 316 1.10 8.74 34.17
CA LYS A 316 1.90 7.52 34.36
C LYS A 316 2.68 7.24 33.09
N ASP A 317 3.98 6.96 33.21
CA ASP A 317 4.83 6.51 32.10
C ASP A 317 4.93 4.97 32.15
N GLN A 318 4.71 4.30 31.02
CA GLN A 318 4.82 2.84 30.88
C GLN A 318 6.14 2.39 30.25
N GLY A 319 7.08 3.32 30.03
CA GLY A 319 8.31 3.07 29.27
C GLY A 319 8.07 3.27 27.77
N PHE A 320 9.11 3.75 27.08
CA PHE A 320 9.07 4.06 25.63
C PHE A 320 7.89 4.96 25.22
N SER A 321 7.46 5.83 26.14
CA SER A 321 6.30 6.70 25.91
C SER A 321 6.61 7.85 24.98
N PHE A 322 5.59 8.33 24.29
CA PHE A 322 5.60 9.56 23.53
C PHE A 322 4.22 10.22 23.55
N THR A 323 4.23 11.53 23.40
CA THR A 323 3.03 12.37 23.54
C THR A 323 2.78 13.13 22.25
N LEU A 324 1.58 12.94 21.68
CA LEU A 324 1.07 13.74 20.57
C LEU A 324 0.20 14.85 21.13
N PHE A 325 0.60 16.08 20.88
CA PHE A 325 -0.15 17.29 21.19
C PHE A 325 -0.96 17.70 19.97
N THR A 326 -2.27 17.85 20.15
CA THR A 326 -3.15 18.53 19.19
C THR A 326 -3.81 19.72 19.88
N PRO A 327 -4.36 20.70 19.13
CA PRO A 327 -5.03 21.86 19.71
C PRO A 327 -6.18 21.52 20.66
N GLU A 328 -6.86 20.39 20.43
CA GLU A 328 -8.02 20.00 21.22
C GLU A 328 -7.67 19.04 22.36
N ARG A 329 -6.61 18.24 22.20
CA ARG A 329 -6.33 17.13 23.10
C ARG A 329 -4.88 16.67 23.04
N VAL A 330 -4.38 16.27 24.20
CA VAL A 330 -3.10 15.57 24.35
C VAL A 330 -3.34 14.05 24.37
N TYR A 331 -2.56 13.31 23.57
CA TYR A 331 -2.61 11.86 23.47
C TYR A 331 -1.28 11.28 23.96
N ASN A 332 -1.34 10.56 25.08
CA ASN A 332 -0.20 9.83 25.61
C ASN A 332 -0.23 8.37 25.12
N MET A 333 0.87 7.94 24.52
CA MET A 333 1.06 6.63 23.91
C MET A 333 2.37 6.01 24.38
N SER A 334 2.46 4.68 24.34
CA SER A 334 3.65 3.93 24.68
C SER A 334 3.82 2.74 23.73
N SER A 335 5.04 2.57 23.22
CA SER A 335 5.43 1.49 22.31
C SER A 335 5.99 0.29 23.09
N HIS A 336 6.34 -0.77 22.36
CA HIS A 336 6.94 -1.97 22.96
C HIS A 336 8.47 -1.90 23.06
N SER A 337 9.11 -0.99 22.34
CA SER A 337 10.56 -0.77 22.32
C SER A 337 10.89 0.69 22.01
N GLU A 338 12.11 1.11 22.37
CA GLU A 338 12.64 2.42 22.01
C GLU A 338 12.70 2.64 20.49
N GLN A 339 13.15 1.64 19.73
CA GLN A 339 13.17 1.72 18.27
C GLN A 339 11.75 1.93 17.69
N ASP A 340 10.76 1.18 18.16
CA ASP A 340 9.37 1.33 17.70
C ASP A 340 8.83 2.73 18.04
N ARG A 341 9.15 3.27 19.23
CA ARG A 341 8.79 4.64 19.63
C ARG A 341 9.34 5.64 18.61
N ASP A 342 10.64 5.56 18.35
CA ASP A 342 11.34 6.55 17.53
C ASP A 342 10.87 6.51 16.08
N GLU A 343 10.59 5.32 15.55
CA GLU A 343 10.00 5.17 14.23
C GLU A 343 8.56 5.71 14.15
N TRP A 344 7.74 5.54 15.20
CA TRP A 344 6.41 6.18 15.28
C TRP A 344 6.50 7.71 15.34
N ILE A 345 7.41 8.25 16.15
CA ILE A 345 7.64 9.69 16.25
C ILE A 345 8.10 10.24 14.90
N ALA A 346 9.08 9.60 14.26
CA ALA A 346 9.58 10.02 12.96
C ALA A 346 8.46 10.04 11.90
N ALA A 347 7.65 8.98 11.82
CA ALA A 347 6.53 8.90 10.90
C ALA A 347 5.49 10.02 11.13
N ILE A 348 5.13 10.28 12.39
CA ILE A 348 4.20 11.37 12.74
C ILE A 348 4.82 12.73 12.41
N GLN A 349 6.08 12.95 12.77
CA GLN A 349 6.78 14.21 12.58
C GLN A 349 6.86 14.60 11.10
N THR A 350 7.18 13.64 10.21
CA THR A 350 7.15 13.86 8.74
C THR A 350 5.80 14.36 8.25
N VAL A 351 4.70 13.87 8.83
CA VAL A 351 3.33 14.33 8.48
C VAL A 351 3.06 15.74 9.01
N LEU A 352 3.53 16.05 10.22
CA LEU A 352 3.33 17.37 10.85
C LEU A 352 4.12 18.50 10.16
N GLU A 353 5.29 18.17 9.59
CA GLU A 353 6.14 19.13 8.86
C GLU A 353 5.58 19.47 7.48
N ARG A 354 4.87 18.54 6.84
CA ARG A 354 4.26 18.75 5.52
C ARG A 354 3.17 19.84 5.60
N PRO A 355 3.16 20.84 4.69
CA PRO A 355 2.07 21.82 4.61
C PRO A 355 0.71 21.17 4.33
N LEU A 356 -0.37 21.80 4.80
CA LEU A 356 -1.73 21.34 4.53
C LEU A 356 -2.15 21.66 3.09
N SER A 357 -2.67 20.66 2.38
CA SER A 357 -3.30 20.85 1.08
C SER A 357 -4.77 21.26 1.21
N PRO A 358 -5.41 21.83 0.16
CA PRO A 358 -6.85 22.06 0.15
C PRO A 358 -7.68 20.78 0.40
N GLN A 359 -7.18 19.64 -0.06
CA GLN A 359 -7.81 18.34 0.17
C GLN A 359 -7.74 17.91 1.64
N ASP A 360 -6.62 18.18 2.32
CA ASP A 360 -6.44 17.91 3.75
C ASP A 360 -7.48 18.68 4.59
N ASN A 361 -7.71 19.94 4.24
CA ASN A 361 -8.70 20.79 4.90
C ASN A 361 -10.12 20.24 4.72
N SER A 362 -10.47 19.76 3.52
CA SER A 362 -11.76 19.11 3.24
C SER A 362 -11.95 17.83 4.05
N ILE A 363 -10.90 16.99 4.16
CA ILE A 363 -10.93 15.77 4.98
C ILE A 363 -11.13 16.12 6.46
N SER A 364 -10.35 17.08 6.98
CA SER A 364 -10.46 17.55 8.37
C SER A 364 -11.86 18.03 8.72
N ALA A 365 -12.50 18.80 7.82
CA ALA A 365 -13.85 19.32 8.01
C ALA A 365 -14.94 18.23 8.00
N ARG A 366 -14.73 17.13 7.25
CA ARG A 366 -15.68 16.01 7.14
C ARG A 366 -15.57 14.99 8.28
N LEU A 367 -14.47 14.98 9.02
CA LEU A 367 -14.23 14.02 10.10
C LEU A 367 -15.13 14.33 11.31
N ILE A 368 -15.96 13.36 11.71
CA ILE A 368 -16.75 13.47 12.93
C ILE A 368 -15.83 13.29 14.13
N ARG A 369 -15.64 14.37 14.87
CA ARG A 369 -14.93 14.34 16.16
C ARG A 369 -15.83 13.65 17.18
N LYS A 370 -15.55 12.37 17.48
CA LYS A 370 -16.17 11.66 18.60
C LYS A 370 -15.73 12.35 19.90
N ARG A 371 -16.49 13.34 20.35
CA ARG A 371 -16.29 13.99 21.65
C ARG A 371 -16.28 12.91 22.72
N GLY A 372 -15.23 12.88 23.55
CA GLY A 372 -15.22 12.06 24.75
C GLY A 372 -16.48 12.35 25.56
N GLY A 373 -17.21 11.31 25.94
CA GLY A 373 -18.58 11.41 26.42
C GLY A 373 -18.82 12.54 27.42
N THR A 374 -19.61 13.52 26.99
CA THR A 374 -20.54 14.22 27.84
C THR A 374 -21.92 13.86 27.33
N ASN A 375 -22.73 13.21 28.17
CA ASN A 375 -24.14 12.97 27.87
C ASN A 375 -24.77 14.30 27.42
N PRO A 376 -25.56 14.33 26.32
CA PRO A 376 -26.41 15.48 26.10
C PRO A 376 -27.34 15.58 27.32
N LYS A 377 -27.27 16.71 28.05
CA LYS A 377 -28.25 17.02 29.08
C LYS A 377 -29.62 16.88 28.42
N SER A 378 -30.42 15.93 28.92
CA SER A 378 -31.83 15.85 28.61
C SER A 378 -32.47 17.18 29.05
N ILE A 379 -32.70 18.08 28.10
CA ILE A 379 -33.58 19.23 28.28
C ILE A 379 -34.98 18.74 27.93
N PHE A 380 -35.51 17.80 28.72
CA PHE A 380 -36.93 17.49 28.81
C PHE A 380 -37.17 16.73 30.10
N THR A 381 -37.34 17.47 31.20
CA THR A 381 -38.24 17.07 32.28
C THR A 381 -39.09 18.29 32.61
N GLY A 382 -40.21 18.40 31.89
CA GLY A 382 -41.36 19.13 32.40
C GLY A 382 -42.13 18.21 33.34
N ARG A 383 -42.39 18.70 34.55
CA ARG A 383 -43.70 18.69 35.19
C ARG A 383 -43.68 19.67 36.35
#